data_AF-A0A3M1Y7C9-F1
#
_entry.id   AF-A0A3M1Y7C9-F1
#
_cell.length_a   1.000
_cell.length_b   1.000
_cell.length_c   1.000
_cell.angle_alpha   90.00
_cell.angle_beta   90.00
_cell.angle_gamma   90.00
#
_symmetry.space_group_name_H-M   'P 1'
#
loop_
_entity.id
_entity.type
_entity.pdbx_description
1 polymer ?
#
loop_
_entity_poly.entity_id
_entity_poly.type
_entity_poly.pdbx_seq_one_letter_code
_entity_poly.pdbx_strand_id
1 'polypeptide(L)'
;MSLFEIIRNAMLAGFGAQQKAKEFIDELVKKGELSESQGAKLVKEFTERAEKSSDELSKTISDAIQKALEKMNIPTRDDIDALNKKIKTLSQRIKKLEESARESSEQVS
;
A
#
# COMPACT_ATOMS: atom_id res chain seq x y z
N MET A 1 -1.15 -20.65 -4.12
CA MET A 1 -0.70 -19.68 -3.09
C MET A 1 -1.08 -18.30 -3.56
N SER A 2 -1.82 -17.56 -2.75
CA SER A 2 -2.11 -16.16 -3.05
C SER A 2 -0.84 -15.32 -2.88
N LEU A 3 -0.64 -14.29 -3.72
CA LEU A 3 0.44 -13.31 -3.55
C LEU A 3 0.45 -12.72 -2.13
N PHE A 4 -0.75 -12.54 -1.55
CA PHE A 4 -0.91 -12.07 -0.18
C PHE A 4 -0.29 -13.02 0.86
N GLU A 5 -0.40 -14.34 0.65
CA GLU A 5 0.19 -15.32 1.57
C GLU A 5 1.73 -15.30 1.52
N ILE A 6 2.30 -15.11 0.32
CA ILE A 6 3.75 -15.02 0.14
C ILE A 6 4.30 -13.79 0.89
N ILE A 7 3.66 -12.63 0.73
CA ILE A 7 4.04 -11.39 1.42
C ILE A 7 3.89 -11.55 2.93
N ARG A 8 2.76 -12.12 3.40
CA ARG A 8 2.52 -12.36 4.82
C ARG A 8 3.57 -13.28 5.42
N ASN A 9 3.90 -14.39 4.75
CA ASN A 9 4.89 -15.34 5.24
C ASN A 9 6.31 -14.73 5.25
N ALA A 10 6.67 -13.95 4.23
CA ALA A 10 7.95 -13.23 4.20
C ALA A 10 8.05 -12.22 5.36
N MET A 11 6.98 -11.48 5.64
CA MET A 11 6.93 -10.54 6.76
C MET A 11 7.07 -11.26 8.11
N LEU A 12 6.36 -12.37 8.32
CA LEU A 12 6.48 -13.20 9.54
C LEU A 12 7.89 -13.76 9.71
N ALA A 13 8.52 -14.22 8.63
CA ALA A 13 9.91 -14.67 8.64
C ALA A 13 10.87 -13.53 9.00
N GLY A 14 10.64 -12.32 8.47
CA GLY A 14 11.39 -11.11 8.80
C GLY A 14 11.31 -10.76 10.29
N PHE A 15 10.11 -10.77 10.87
CA PHE A 15 9.93 -10.56 12.31
C PHE A 15 10.61 -11.64 13.16
N GLY A 16 10.52 -12.91 12.77
CA GLY A 16 11.20 -13.99 13.47
C GLY A 16 12.73 -13.87 13.42
N ALA A 17 13.28 -13.44 12.28
CA ALA A 17 14.71 -13.16 12.15
C ALA A 17 15.15 -11.98 13.01
N GLN A 18 14.33 -10.91 13.09
CA GLN A 18 14.61 -9.76 13.96
C GLN A 18 14.61 -10.15 15.44
N GLN A 19 13.69 -11.02 15.86
CA GLN A 19 13.61 -11.51 17.24
C GLN A 19 14.83 -12.38 17.59
N LYS A 20 15.22 -13.31 16.72
CA LYS A 20 16.45 -14.10 16.92
C LYS A 20 17.72 -13.26 16.97
N ALA A 21 17.79 -12.19 16.19
CA ALA A 21 18.93 -11.27 16.24
C ALA A 21 19.03 -10.55 17.59
N LYS A 22 17.90 -10.12 18.17
CA LYS A 22 17.87 -9.53 19.53
C LYS A 22 18.31 -10.55 20.58
N GLU A 23 17.77 -11.76 20.53
CA GLU A 23 18.15 -12.85 21.46
C GLU A 23 19.65 -13.17 21.37
N PHE A 24 20.22 -13.20 20.15
CA PHE A 24 21.64 -13.41 19.96
C PHE A 24 22.49 -12.29 20.58
N ILE A 25 22.09 -11.03 20.41
CA ILE A 25 22.79 -9.89 21.03
C ILE A 25 22.70 -9.97 22.56
N ASP A 26 21.53 -10.32 23.11
CA ASP A 26 21.35 -10.49 24.56
C ASP A 26 22.22 -11.65 25.10
N GLU A 27 22.39 -12.73 24.34
CA GLU A 27 23.32 -13.80 24.71
C GLU A 27 24.78 -13.33 24.76
N LEU A 28 25.22 -12.53 23.78
CA LEU A 28 26.58 -11.98 23.77
C LEU A 28 26.83 -11.06 24.98
N VAL A 29 25.81 -10.29 25.39
CA VAL A 29 25.87 -9.48 26.62
C VAL A 29 25.99 -10.39 27.85
N LYS A 30 25.17 -11.44 27.95
CA LYS A 30 25.23 -12.40 29.07
C LYS A 30 26.56 -13.15 29.15
N LYS A 31 27.18 -13.45 28.01
CA LYS A 31 28.51 -14.10 27.94
C LYS A 31 29.65 -13.13 28.28
N GLY A 32 29.36 -11.83 28.45
CA GLY A 32 30.35 -10.79 28.71
C GLY A 32 31.15 -10.37 27.47
N GLU A 33 30.77 -10.86 26.29
CA GLU A 33 31.40 -10.50 25.01
C GLU A 33 31.00 -9.10 24.55
N LEU A 34 29.89 -8.58 25.07
CA LEU A 34 29.43 -7.19 24.90
C LEU A 34 29.04 -6.59 26.25
N SER A 35 29.26 -5.28 26.42
CA SER A 35 28.64 -4.56 27.53
C SER A 35 27.14 -4.37 27.27
N GLU A 36 26.34 -4.19 28.34
CA GLU A 36 24.91 -3.86 28.22
C GLU A 36 24.67 -2.62 27.34
N SER A 37 25.54 -1.61 27.47
CA SER A 37 25.47 -0.39 26.66
C SER A 37 25.72 -0.63 25.17
N GLN A 38 26.63 -1.54 24.82
CA GLN A 38 26.92 -1.91 23.43
C GLN A 38 25.78 -2.76 22.84
N GLY A 39 25.27 -3.74 23.59
CA GLY A 39 24.13 -4.55 23.17
C GLY A 39 22.88 -3.71 22.91
N ALA A 40 22.52 -2.83 23.85
CA ALA A 40 21.38 -1.93 23.71
C ALA A 40 21.52 -1.00 22.48
N LYS A 41 22.74 -0.50 22.22
CA LYS A 41 23.02 0.34 21.05
C LYS A 41 22.85 -0.43 19.74
N LEU A 42 23.35 -1.66 19.66
CA LEU A 42 23.22 -2.52 18.48
C LEU A 42 21.76 -2.89 18.20
N VAL A 43 20.99 -3.25 19.23
CA VAL A 43 19.54 -3.54 19.07
C VAL A 43 18.80 -2.32 18.56
N LYS A 44 19.12 -1.13 19.08
CA LYS A 44 18.50 0.13 18.65
C LYS A 44 18.84 0.46 17.20
N GLU A 45 20.12 0.48 16.83
CA GLU A 45 20.55 0.75 15.45
C GLU A 45 19.98 -0.25 14.45
N PHE A 46 19.94 -1.54 14.82
CA PHE A 46 19.36 -2.58 13.98
C PHE A 46 17.85 -2.38 13.80
N THR A 47 17.12 -2.04 14.87
CA THR A 47 15.67 -1.81 14.80
C THR A 47 15.35 -0.57 13.96
N GLU A 48 16.04 0.55 14.19
CA GLU A 48 15.84 1.78 13.40
C GLU A 48 16.13 1.54 11.91
N ARG A 49 17.19 0.79 11.60
CA ARG A 49 17.52 0.45 10.20
C ARG A 49 16.51 -0.50 9.58
N ALA A 50 16.02 -1.49 10.34
CA ALA A 50 15.01 -2.43 9.89
C ALA A 50 13.66 -1.75 9.62
N GLU A 51 13.24 -0.81 10.47
CA GLU A 51 12.03 0.00 10.24
C GLU A 51 12.16 0.82 8.95
N LYS A 52 13.27 1.54 8.79
CA LYS A 52 13.49 2.35 7.57
C LYS A 52 13.51 1.49 6.30
N SER A 53 14.18 0.34 6.32
CA SER A 53 14.18 -0.59 5.18
C SER A 53 12.80 -1.21 4.93
N SER A 54 12.01 -1.48 5.98
CA SER A 54 10.64 -1.99 5.85
C SER A 54 9.74 -0.99 5.13
N ASP A 55 9.84 0.30 5.46
CA ASP A 55 9.06 1.36 4.81
C ASP A 55 9.41 1.53 3.32
N GLU A 56 10.70 1.54 2.99
CA GLU A 56 11.16 1.62 1.60
C GLU A 56 10.73 0.38 0.79
N LEU A 57 10.81 -0.80 1.40
CA LEU A 57 10.35 -2.04 0.80
C LEU A 57 8.84 -2.04 0.56
N SER A 58 8.04 -1.56 1.52
CA SER A 58 6.59 -1.46 1.39
C SER A 58 6.17 -0.56 0.21
N LYS A 59 6.85 0.58 0.03
CA LYS A 59 6.64 1.47 -1.12
C LYS A 59 6.99 0.78 -2.44
N THR A 60 8.16 0.14 -2.50
CA THR A 60 8.63 -0.57 -3.70
C THR A 60 7.67 -1.69 -4.11
N ILE A 61 7.17 -2.45 -3.14
CA ILE A 61 6.18 -3.52 -3.38
C ILE A 61 4.86 -2.93 -3.88
N SER A 62 4.37 -1.87 -3.25
CA SER A 62 3.13 -1.19 -3.66
C SER A 62 3.23 -0.70 -5.11
N ASP A 63 4.33 -0.03 -5.47
CA ASP A 63 4.60 0.44 -6.83
C ASP A 63 4.70 -0.70 -7.84
N ALA A 64 5.34 -1.81 -7.46
CA ALA A 64 5.46 -2.98 -8.32
C ALA A 64 4.10 -3.64 -8.58
N ILE A 65 3.24 -3.72 -7.54
CA ILE A 65 1.88 -4.23 -7.67
C ILE A 65 1.05 -3.31 -8.56
N GLN A 66 1.12 -2.00 -8.34
CA GLN A 66 0.39 -1.03 -9.16
C GLN A 66 0.78 -1.13 -10.64
N LYS A 67 2.08 -1.18 -10.95
CA LYS A 67 2.58 -1.36 -12.31
C LYS A 67 2.17 -2.71 -12.93
N ALA A 68 2.10 -3.77 -12.12
CA ALA A 68 1.66 -5.08 -12.60
C ALA A 68 0.16 -5.05 -12.96
N LEU A 69 -0.67 -4.44 -12.12
CA LEU A 69 -2.11 -4.28 -12.36
C LEU A 69 -2.37 -3.43 -13.61
N GLU A 70 -1.63 -2.33 -13.78
CA GLU A 70 -1.69 -1.49 -14.98
C GLU A 70 -1.32 -2.28 -16.25
N LYS A 71 -0.24 -3.06 -16.22
CA LYS A 71 0.18 -3.90 -17.37
C LYS A 71 -0.83 -5.00 -17.72
N MET A 72 -1.56 -5.50 -16.73
CA MET A 72 -2.62 -6.48 -16.94
C MET A 72 -3.95 -5.84 -17.37
N ASN A 73 -3.97 -4.51 -17.55
CA ASN A 73 -5.16 -3.76 -17.93
C ASN A 73 -6.33 -3.95 -16.95
N ILE A 74 -6.01 -4.21 -15.67
CA ILE A 74 -6.98 -4.36 -14.59
C ILE A 74 -7.24 -2.98 -14.00
N PRO A 75 -8.45 -2.41 -14.19
CA PRO A 75 -8.78 -1.11 -13.62
C PRO A 75 -8.84 -1.18 -12.08
N THR A 76 -8.35 -0.14 -11.42
CA THR A 76 -8.44 0.00 -9.98
C THR A 76 -9.87 0.40 -9.57
N ARG A 77 -10.18 0.29 -8.27
CA ARG A 77 -11.46 0.79 -7.74
C ARG A 77 -11.62 2.30 -7.96
N ASP A 78 -10.52 3.05 -7.83
CA ASP A 78 -10.51 4.50 -8.04
C ASP A 78 -10.82 4.86 -9.50
N ASP A 79 -10.33 4.07 -10.46
CA ASP A 79 -10.65 4.24 -11.87
C ASP A 79 -12.15 4.04 -12.13
N ILE A 80 -12.77 3.03 -11.50
CA ILE A 80 -14.21 2.77 -11.59
C ILE A 80 -15.01 3.92 -10.98
N ASP A 81 -14.61 4.40 -9.81
CA ASP A 81 -15.27 5.52 -9.13
C ASP A 81 -15.15 6.82 -9.93
N ALA A 82 -14.00 7.07 -10.55
CA ALA A 82 -13.81 8.19 -11.47
C ALA A 82 -14.72 8.08 -12.72
N LEU A 83 -14.85 6.87 -13.28
CA LEU A 83 -15.75 6.62 -14.41
C LEU A 83 -17.22 6.86 -14.02
N ASN A 84 -17.65 6.38 -12.86
CA ASN A 84 -19.00 6.56 -12.34
C ASN A 84 -19.34 8.05 -12.13
N LYS A 85 -18.41 8.85 -11.61
CA LYS A 85 -18.58 10.32 -11.49
C LYS A 85 -18.75 10.98 -12.86
N LYS A 86 -17.95 10.59 -13.85
CA LYS A 86 -18.07 11.10 -15.23
C LYS A 86 -19.42 10.73 -15.83
N ILE A 87 -19.85 9.47 -15.70
CA ILE A 87 -21.15 8.99 -16.17
C ILE A 87 -22.27 9.81 -15.54
N LYS A 88 -22.28 9.97 -14.22
CA LYS A 88 -23.30 10.76 -13.50
C LYS A 88 -23.38 12.20 -14.01
N THR A 89 -22.24 12.84 -14.22
CA THR A 89 -22.17 14.21 -14.74
C THR A 89 -22.72 14.30 -16.16
N LEU A 90 -22.38 13.35 -17.02
CA LEU A 90 -22.90 13.28 -18.39
C LEU A 90 -24.41 13.02 -18.40
N SER A 91 -24.90 12.09 -17.58
CA SER A 91 -26.34 11.83 -17.44
C SER A 91 -27.11 13.06 -16.99
N GLN A 92 -26.57 13.85 -16.07
CA GLN A 92 -27.19 15.11 -15.65
C GLN A 92 -27.21 16.15 -16.77
N ARG A 93 -26.14 16.26 -17.58
CA ARG A 93 -26.10 17.17 -18.73
C ARG A 93 -27.08 16.76 -19.81
N ILE A 94 -27.16 15.48 -20.13
CA ILE A 94 -28.12 14.94 -21.10
C ILE A 94 -29.55 15.25 -20.64
N LYS A 95 -29.88 14.97 -19.38
CA LYS A 95 -31.20 15.26 -18.82
C LYS A 95 -31.57 16.74 -18.94
N LYS A 96 -30.64 17.65 -18.59
CA LYS A 96 -30.86 19.10 -18.75
C LYS A 96 -31.07 19.50 -20.21
N LEU A 97 -30.30 18.94 -21.14
CA LEU A 97 -30.44 19.24 -22.56
C LEU A 97 -31.78 18.73 -23.12
N GLU A 98 -32.22 17.55 -22.69
CA GLU A 98 -33.54 16.99 -23.05
C GLU A 98 -34.68 17.85 -22.50
N GLU A 99 -34.57 18.32 -21.25
CA GLU A 99 -35.54 19.25 -20.65
C GLU A 99 -35.58 20.58 -21.42
N SER A 100 -34.44 21.20 -21.70
CA SER A 100 -34.37 22.45 -22.49
C SER A 100 -34.87 22.28 -23.94
N ALA A 101 -34.62 21.13 -24.57
CA ALA A 101 -35.13 20.85 -25.91
C ALA A 101 -36.66 20.69 -25.93
N ARG A 102 -37.24 20.09 -24.88
CA ARG A 102 -38.68 19.92 -24.74
C ARG A 102 -39.39 21.25 -24.49
N GLU A 103 -38.85 22.10 -23.61
CA GLU A 103 -39.36 23.45 -23.36
C GLU A 103 -39.32 24.33 -24.62
N SER A 104 -38.27 24.20 -25.44
CA SER A 104 -38.17 24.92 -26.72
C SER A 104 -39.19 24.46 -27.77
N SER A 105 -39.65 23.20 -27.70
CA SER A 105 -40.68 22.67 -28.60
C SER A 105 -42.11 23.03 -28.18
N GLU A 106 -42.36 23.26 -26.90
CA GLU A 106 -43.67 23.67 -26.37
C GLU A 106 -43.94 25.18 -26.51
N GLN A 107 -42.90 26.02 -26.65
CA GLN A 107 -43.04 27.47 -26.86
C GLN A 107 -43.31 27.87 -28.33
N VAL A 108 -43.17 26.94 -29.28
CA VAL A 108 -43.32 27.19 -30.73
C VAL A 108 -44.68 26.70 -31.26
N SER A 109 -45.51 26.09 -30.40
CA SER A 109 -46.87 25.63 -30.73
C SER A 109 -47.94 26.47 -30.06
#